data_AF-A0A7Y1VGI9-F1
#
_entry.id   AF-A0A7Y1VGI9-F1
#
_cell.length_a   1.000
_cell.length_b   1.000
_cell.length_c   1.000
_cell.angle_alpha   90.00
_cell.angle_beta   90.00
_cell.angle_gamma   90.00
#
_symmetry.space_group_name_H-M   'P 1'
#
loop_
_entity.id
_entity.type
_entity.pdbx_description
1 polymer ?
#
loop_
_entity_poly.entity_id
_entity_poly.type
_entity_poly.pdbx_seq_one_letter_code
_entity_poly.pdbx_strand_id
1 'polypeptide(L)'
;MGDADLVQIVERAADDLGAYLHVPFCEAVCPYCDFAVVAGRDDEVSRYLKAVTAEINGSDAVGLVDAVFVGGGTPSRVSGLAGLVGALEERHGLAPDAEVTLEANPE
;
A
#
# COMPACT_ATOMS: atom_id res chain seq x y z
N MET A 1 -22.49 16.21 -29.01
CA MET A 1 -22.66 15.96 -27.57
C MET A 1 -22.22 14.52 -27.33
N GLY A 2 -21.00 14.09 -27.67
CA GLY A 2 -19.70 14.79 -27.75
C GLY A 2 -18.89 14.24 -26.57
N ASP A 3 -18.35 13.02 -26.66
CA ASP A 3 -16.94 12.72 -27.03
C ASP A 3 -15.87 13.36 -26.11
N ALA A 4 -16.30 14.12 -25.10
CA ALA A 4 -15.53 14.51 -23.93
C ALA A 4 -15.89 13.55 -22.80
N ASP A 5 -15.24 12.39 -22.74
CA ASP A 5 -15.31 11.54 -21.54
C ASP A 5 -14.13 10.56 -21.49
N LEU A 6 -13.86 9.83 -22.58
CA LEU A 6 -12.86 8.76 -22.56
C LEU A 6 -11.41 9.28 -22.60
N VAL A 7 -11.13 10.33 -23.38
CA VAL A 7 -9.78 10.90 -23.47
C VAL A 7 -9.36 11.54 -22.15
N GLN A 8 -10.29 12.23 -21.47
CA GLN A 8 -10.03 12.88 -20.19
C GLN A 8 -9.85 11.87 -19.03
N ILE A 9 -10.54 10.73 -19.05
CA ILE A 9 -10.35 9.65 -18.08
C ILE A 9 -8.94 9.05 -18.20
N VAL A 10 -8.46 8.85 -19.42
CA VAL A 10 -7.14 8.26 -19.69
C VAL A 10 -6.01 9.26 -19.41
N GLU A 11 -6.23 10.55 -19.70
CA GLU A 11 -5.27 11.62 -19.37
C GLU A 11 -5.13 11.86 -17.86
N ARG A 12 -6.24 11.83 -17.09
CA ARG A 12 -6.18 11.91 -15.61
C ARG A 12 -5.41 10.74 -14.98
N ALA A 13 -5.65 9.52 -15.47
CA ALA A 13 -4.98 8.32 -14.96
C ALA A 13 -3.46 8.31 -15.23
N ALA A 14 -2.96 9.15 -16.13
CA ALA A 14 -1.53 9.27 -16.40
C ALA A 14 -0.79 10.14 -15.36
N ASP A 15 -1.51 10.97 -14.61
CA ASP A 15 -0.99 11.85 -13.55
C ASP A 15 -1.27 11.32 -12.13
N ASP A 16 -2.23 10.40 -11.98
CA ASP A 16 -2.65 9.80 -10.71
C ASP A 16 -1.76 8.58 -10.36
N LEU A 17 -0.95 8.67 -9.29
CA LEU A 17 -0.02 7.60 -8.86
C LEU A 17 -0.50 6.94 -7.55
N GLY A 18 -0.95 5.69 -7.67
CA GLY A 18 -1.30 4.85 -6.52
C GLY A 18 -0.14 3.97 -6.02
N ALA A 19 -0.01 3.84 -4.69
CA ALA A 19 0.90 2.92 -4.02
C ALA A 19 0.12 1.79 -3.31
N TYR A 20 0.55 0.55 -3.52
CA TYR A 20 0.04 -0.62 -2.80
C TYR A 20 1.12 -1.18 -1.87
N LEU A 21 0.81 -1.27 -0.57
CA LEU A 21 1.66 -1.91 0.43
C LEU A 21 1.08 -3.27 0.81
N HIS A 22 1.71 -4.34 0.29
CA HIS A 22 1.29 -5.71 0.58
C HIS A 22 1.82 -6.19 1.94
N VAL A 23 0.94 -6.38 2.92
CA VAL A 23 1.26 -6.90 4.25
C VAL A 23 0.90 -8.38 4.33
N PRO A 24 1.86 -9.33 4.41
CA PRO A 24 1.55 -10.75 4.26
C PRO A 24 1.11 -11.46 5.55
N PHE A 25 1.00 -10.77 6.68
CA PHE A 25 0.86 -11.43 8.00
C PHE A 25 -0.60 -11.66 8.38
N CYS A 26 -0.93 -12.90 8.75
CA CYS A 26 -2.21 -13.28 9.35
C CYS A 26 -1.99 -14.04 10.66
N GLU A 27 -3.00 -14.07 11.52
CA GLU A 27 -3.02 -15.02 12.64
C GLU A 27 -3.12 -16.47 12.12
N ALA A 28 -4.02 -16.70 11.18
CA ALA A 28 -4.23 -17.97 10.52
C ALA A 28 -4.58 -17.77 9.03
N VAL A 29 -4.37 -18.79 8.19
CA VAL A 29 -4.84 -18.78 6.80
C VAL A 29 -6.28 -19.28 6.78
N CYS A 30 -7.23 -18.42 6.40
CA CYS A 30 -8.64 -18.79 6.27
C CYS A 30 -8.83 -19.82 5.13
N PRO A 31 -9.81 -20.74 5.21
CA PRO A 31 -10.05 -21.75 4.16
C PRO A 31 -10.39 -21.19 2.78
N TYR A 32 -10.82 -19.92 2.73
CA TYR A 32 -11.16 -19.20 1.51
C TYR A 32 -10.09 -18.19 1.09
N CYS A 33 -8.96 -18.11 1.81
CA CYS A 33 -7.93 -17.12 1.54
C CYS A 33 -7.13 -17.50 0.28
N ASP A 34 -7.08 -16.59 -0.70
CA ASP A 34 -6.26 -16.71 -1.91
C ASP A 34 -5.11 -15.68 -1.94
N PHE A 35 -4.96 -14.88 -0.89
CA PHE A 35 -3.88 -13.91 -0.76
C PHE A 35 -2.52 -14.57 -0.47
N ALA A 36 -1.45 -13.89 -0.89
CA ALA A 36 -0.07 -14.31 -0.62
C ALA A 36 0.31 -14.02 0.85
N VAL A 37 -0.13 -14.88 1.77
CA VAL A 37 0.00 -14.66 3.21
C VAL A 37 0.85 -15.70 3.93
N VAL A 38 1.30 -15.35 5.12
CA VAL A 38 1.96 -16.22 6.09
C VAL A 38 1.24 -16.12 7.43
N ALA A 39 0.98 -17.28 8.04
CA ALA A 39 0.31 -17.36 9.35
C ALA A 39 1.31 -17.54 10.49
N GLY A 40 1.07 -16.85 11.61
CA GLY A 40 1.83 -17.02 12.86
C GLY A 40 3.30 -16.60 12.76
N ARG A 41 3.61 -15.59 11.94
CA ARG A 41 4.98 -15.09 11.69
C ARG A 41 5.21 -13.66 12.19
N ASP A 42 4.65 -13.33 13.35
CA ASP A 42 4.82 -12.02 13.99
C ASP A 42 6.32 -11.70 14.26
N ASP A 43 7.16 -12.73 14.38
CA ASP A 43 8.61 -12.64 14.51
C ASP A 43 9.28 -11.94 13.31
N GLU A 44 8.70 -12.05 12.12
CA GLU A 44 9.27 -11.49 10.89
C GLU A 44 8.78 -10.07 10.58
N VAL A 45 7.76 -9.56 11.28
CA VAL A 45 7.16 -8.25 11.01
C VAL A 45 8.23 -7.14 11.02
N SER A 46 9.10 -7.13 12.02
CA SER A 46 10.17 -6.12 12.13
C SER A 46 11.17 -6.21 10.97
N ARG A 47 11.44 -7.42 10.47
CA ARG A 47 12.33 -7.63 9.33
C ARG A 47 11.66 -7.17 8.04
N TYR A 48 10.39 -7.51 7.85
CA TYR A 48 9.59 -7.08 6.71
C TYR A 48 9.52 -5.56 6.63
N LEU A 49 9.18 -4.86 7.72
CA LEU A 49 9.10 -3.39 7.72
C LEU A 49 10.42 -2.76 7.27
N LYS A 50 11.55 -3.24 7.81
CA LYS A 50 12.89 -2.77 7.40
C LYS A 50 13.18 -3.03 5.92
N ALA A 51 12.80 -4.20 5.42
CA ALA A 51 13.02 -4.57 4.03
C ALA A 51 12.20 -3.69 3.07
N VAL A 52 10.91 -3.48 3.35
CA VAL A 52 10.04 -2.64 2.53
C VAL A 52 10.46 -1.17 2.61
N THR A 53 10.84 -0.66 3.78
CA THR A 53 11.43 0.70 3.88
C THR A 53 12.69 0.83 3.02
N ALA A 54 13.57 -0.18 3.02
CA ALA A 54 14.78 -0.15 2.19
C ALA A 54 14.45 -0.20 0.69
N GLU A 55 13.42 -0.95 0.29
CA GLU A 55 12.92 -1.01 -1.08
C GLU A 55 12.35 0.34 -1.53
N ILE A 56 11.49 0.96 -0.73
CA ILE A 56 10.97 2.32 -0.98
C ILE A 56 12.14 3.29 -1.13
N ASN A 57 13.09 3.30 -0.19
CA ASN A 57 14.23 4.21 -0.23
C ASN A 57 15.18 3.95 -1.42
N GLY A 58 15.10 2.77 -2.04
CA GLY A 58 15.88 2.39 -3.22
C GLY A 58 15.20 2.66 -4.56
N SER A 59 13.89 2.94 -4.59
CA SER A 59 13.10 3.09 -5.82
C SER A 59 13.30 4.46 -6.46
N ASP A 60 13.29 4.60 -7.79
CA ASP A 60 13.33 5.94 -8.38
C ASP A 60 12.07 6.74 -8.01
N ALA A 61 12.22 8.04 -7.75
CA ALA A 61 11.07 8.89 -7.48
C ALA A 61 10.21 9.01 -8.75
N VAL A 62 8.96 8.56 -8.66
CA VAL A 62 8.02 8.45 -9.79
C VAL A 62 6.96 9.55 -9.83
N GLY A 63 6.91 10.45 -8.83
CA GLY A 63 5.89 11.50 -8.72
C GLY A 63 5.15 11.47 -7.39
N LEU A 64 4.21 12.40 -7.19
CA LEU A 64 3.38 12.47 -5.99
C LEU A 64 2.39 11.31 -5.97
N VAL A 65 2.29 10.61 -4.84
CA VAL A 65 1.31 9.55 -4.62
C VAL A 65 0.00 10.16 -4.13
N ASP A 66 -1.11 9.84 -4.80
CA ASP A 66 -2.44 10.34 -4.47
C ASP A 66 -3.35 9.31 -3.78
N ALA A 67 -2.93 8.04 -3.77
CA ALA A 67 -3.63 6.97 -3.09
C ALA A 67 -2.63 5.95 -2.53
N VAL A 68 -2.79 5.59 -1.25
CA VAL A 68 -2.06 4.50 -0.60
C VAL A 68 -3.05 3.47 -0.11
N PHE A 69 -2.96 2.25 -0.62
CA PHE A 69 -3.75 1.11 -0.15
C PHE A 69 -2.86 0.10 0.58
N VAL A 70 -3.20 -0.22 1.82
CA VAL A 70 -2.50 -1.22 2.63
C VAL A 70 -3.39 -2.46 2.78
N GLY A 71 -2.97 -3.59 2.21
CA GLY A 71 -3.81 -4.80 2.15
C GLY A 71 -3.00 -6.09 2.13
N GLY A 72 -3.68 -7.21 1.96
CA GLY A 72 -3.07 -8.55 1.85
C GLY A 72 -3.57 -9.50 2.93
N GLY A 73 -2.76 -9.73 3.95
CA GLY A 73 -3.15 -10.49 5.14
C GLY A 73 -4.04 -9.65 6.05
N THR A 74 -3.57 -9.38 7.27
CA THR A 74 -4.31 -8.56 8.24
C THR A 74 -3.49 -7.33 8.63
N PRO A 75 -3.41 -6.29 7.77
CA PRO A 75 -2.67 -5.07 8.09
C PRO A 75 -3.03 -4.46 9.44
N SER A 76 -4.30 -4.51 9.85
CA SER A 76 -4.77 -4.00 11.14
C SER A 76 -4.08 -4.60 12.37
N ARG A 77 -3.41 -5.76 12.25
CA ARG A 77 -2.63 -6.39 13.33
C ARG A 77 -1.16 -5.95 13.36
N VAL A 78 -0.68 -5.29 12.32
CA VAL A 78 0.73 -4.94 12.18
C VAL A 78 0.97 -3.52 12.67
N SER A 79 1.73 -3.40 13.76
CA SER A 79 2.24 -2.10 14.20
C SER A 79 3.36 -1.60 13.29
N GLY A 80 3.47 -0.28 13.12
CA GLY A 80 4.60 0.33 12.39
C GLY A 80 4.34 0.58 10.90
N LEU A 81 3.16 0.28 10.39
CA LEU A 81 2.77 0.56 8.99
C LEU A 81 2.80 2.06 8.65
N ALA A 82 2.54 2.94 9.62
CA ALA A 82 2.70 4.39 9.43
C ALA A 82 4.12 4.78 9.01
N GLY A 83 5.14 4.02 9.43
CA GLY A 83 6.52 4.25 8.99
C GLY A 83 6.74 3.92 7.51
N LEU A 84 5.99 2.98 6.94
CA LEU A 84 6.04 2.70 5.50
C LEU A 84 5.39 3.83 4.69
N VAL A 85 4.24 4.34 5.17
CA VAL A 85 3.59 5.50 4.55
C VAL A 85 4.49 6.74 4.63
N GLY A 86 5.15 6.97 5.77
CA GLY A 86 6.13 8.05 5.89
C GLY A 86 7.32 7.88 4.93
N ALA A 87 7.82 6.66 4.74
CA ALA A 87 8.87 6.41 3.75
C ALA A 87 8.40 6.70 2.31
N LEU A 88 7.15 6.38 1.97
CA LEU A 88 6.56 6.76 0.68
C LEU A 88 6.47 8.29 0.53
N GLU A 89 6.00 8.98 1.56
CA GLU A 89 5.93 10.45 1.57
C GLU A 89 7.31 11.09 1.40
N GLU A 90 8.33 10.60 2.12
CA GLU A 90 9.70 11.10 2.00
C GLU A 90 10.31 10.85 0.63
N ARG A 91 10.03 9.68 0.02
CA ARG A 91 10.64 9.29 -1.25
C ARG A 91 9.94 9.87 -2.47
N HIS A 92 8.62 9.82 -2.48
CA HIS A 92 7.78 10.14 -3.63
C HIS A 92 7.00 11.44 -3.44
N GLY A 93 6.69 11.79 -2.19
CA GLY A 93 5.72 12.83 -1.84
C GLY A 93 4.30 12.29 -1.86
N LEU A 94 3.44 12.82 -1.00
CA LEU A 94 2.00 12.59 -1.04
C LEU A 94 1.28 13.84 -1.55
N ALA A 95 0.24 13.64 -2.35
CA ALA A 95 -0.67 14.73 -2.71
C ALA A 95 -1.36 15.29 -1.43
N PRO A 96 -1.68 16.59 -1.37
CA PRO A 96 -2.33 17.19 -0.20
C PRO A 96 -3.67 16.54 0.20
N ASP A 97 -4.36 15.96 -0.77
CA ASP A 97 -5.64 15.26 -0.65
C ASP A 97 -5.51 13.74 -0.85
N ALA A 98 -4.30 13.20 -0.66
CA ALA A 98 -4.03 11.78 -0.84
C ALA A 98 -4.94 10.91 0.04
N GLU A 99 -5.54 9.88 -0.56
CA GLU A 99 -6.29 8.86 0.16
C GLU A 99 -5.33 7.85 0.80
N VAL A 100 -5.53 7.50 2.07
CA VAL A 100 -4.80 6.41 2.73
C VAL A 100 -5.81 5.45 3.34
N THR A 101 -5.88 4.24 2.77
CA THR A 101 -6.85 3.22 3.14
C THR A 101 -6.12 1.93 3.56
N LEU A 102 -6.68 1.22 4.54
CA LEU A 102 -6.12 -0.02 5.09
C LEU A 102 -7.21 -1.07 5.25
N GLU A 103 -6.91 -2.31 4.88
CA GLU A 103 -7.75 -3.47 5.20
C GLU A 103 -7.66 -3.81 6.69
N ALA A 104 -8.83 -3.98 7.30
CA ALA A 104 -8.96 -4.41 8.68
C ALA A 104 -9.89 -5.62 8.77
N ASN A 105 -9.42 -6.68 9.43
CA ASN A 105 -10.27 -7.81 9.79
C ASN A 105 -10.95 -7.50 11.15
N PRO A 106 -12.28 -7.66 11.31
CA PRO A 106 -13.03 -7.30 12.53
C PRO A 106 -12.79 -8.18 13.77
N GLU A 107 -11.72 -8.97 13.78
CA GLU A 107 -11.42 -9.96 14.81
C GLU A 107 -10.90 -9.39 16.14
#